data_AF-M5GFD2-F1
#
_entry.id   AF-M5GFD2-F1
#
_cell.length_a   1.000
_cell.length_b   1.000
_cell.length_c   1.000
_cell.angle_alpha   90.00
_cell.angle_beta   90.00
_cell.angle_gamma   90.00
#
_symmetry.space_group_name_H-M   'P 1'
#
loop_
_entity.id
_entity.type
_entity.pdbx_description
1 polymer ?
#
loop_
_entity_poly.entity_id
_entity_poly.type
_entity_poly.pdbx_seq_one_letter_code
_entity_poly.pdbx_strand_id
1 'polypeptide(L)'
;HMVCHINYTTYNVQCAQDTIHVGKGQCDIMLPSGDDSMDSHPYWYAQVICIFHVNLTHQPTNICTPQQHDVLLVRWLAQEDTNSTGSQLFQPLDRVSWVSGDNEDGNGFVDPSSVICSCHLVPCFNSG
;
A
#
# COMPACT_ATOMS: atom_id res chain seq x y z
N HIS A 1 -13.86 4.99 12.53
CA HIS A 1 -14.31 4.45 11.23
C HIS A 1 -13.16 3.59 10.71
N MET A 2 -13.44 2.39 10.17
CA MET A 2 -12.41 1.43 9.70
C MET A 2 -12.41 1.32 8.16
N VAL A 3 -12.89 2.37 7.49
CA VAL A 3 -13.05 2.40 6.04
C VAL A 3 -12.38 3.65 5.48
N CYS A 4 -11.61 3.47 4.41
CA CYS A 4 -11.00 4.53 3.63
C CYS A 4 -11.31 4.28 2.14
N HIS A 5 -11.51 5.35 1.39
CA HIS A 5 -11.77 5.29 -0.05
C HIS A 5 -10.57 5.85 -0.81
N ILE A 6 -10.02 5.06 -1.73
CA ILE A 6 -8.93 5.49 -2.62
C ILE A 6 -9.50 5.65 -4.01
N ASN A 7 -9.35 6.83 -4.58
CA ASN A 7 -9.68 7.08 -5.97
C ASN A 7 -8.43 6.90 -6.82
N TYR A 8 -8.55 6.17 -7.92
CA TYR A 8 -7.46 5.93 -8.84
C TYR A 8 -7.94 6.02 -10.29
N THR A 9 -7.00 6.26 -11.19
CA THR A 9 -7.29 6.32 -12.62
C THR A 9 -6.94 5.00 -13.26
N THR A 10 -7.91 4.34 -13.88
CA THR A 10 -7.69 3.11 -14.63
C THR A 10 -6.98 3.40 -15.95
N TYR A 11 -6.41 2.36 -16.56
CA TYR A 11 -5.68 2.47 -17.83
C TYR A 11 -6.49 3.16 -18.95
N ASN A 12 -7.80 2.94 -19.00
CA ASN A 12 -8.71 3.58 -19.96
C ASN A 12 -9.13 5.01 -19.55
N VAL A 13 -8.38 5.66 -18.64
CA VAL A 13 -8.58 7.03 -18.17
C VAL A 13 -9.95 7.22 -17.51
N GLN A 14 -10.45 6.18 -16.83
CA GLN A 14 -11.68 6.26 -16.04
C GLN A 14 -11.33 6.43 -14.56
N CYS A 15 -12.21 7.09 -13.83
CA CYS A 15 -12.12 7.17 -12.38
C CYS A 15 -12.71 5.88 -11.79
N ALA A 16 -11.90 5.17 -11.00
CA ALA A 16 -12.33 4.05 -10.19
C ALA A 16 -12.05 4.34 -8.71
N GLN A 17 -12.70 3.58 -7.85
CA GLN A 17 -12.56 3.75 -6.40
C GLN A 17 -12.46 2.39 -5.72
N ASP A 18 -11.44 2.25 -4.90
CA ASP A 18 -11.27 1.13 -3.98
C ASP A 18 -11.72 1.51 -2.58
N THR A 19 -12.26 0.52 -1.87
CA THR A 19 -12.66 0.67 -0.48
C THR A 19 -11.80 -0.23 0.39
N ILE A 20 -10.93 0.36 1.19
CA ILE A 20 -10.15 -0.38 2.19
C ILE A 20 -11.03 -0.59 3.41
N HIS A 21 -11.16 -1.84 3.85
CA HIS A 21 -11.83 -2.18 5.09
C HIS A 21 -10.90 -2.99 5.99
N VAL A 22 -10.38 -2.34 7.03
CA VAL A 22 -9.54 -3.01 8.02
C VAL A 22 -10.34 -4.13 8.69
N GLY A 23 -9.78 -5.34 8.73
CA GLY A 23 -10.39 -6.51 9.40
C GLY A 23 -11.40 -7.33 8.58
N LYS A 24 -11.67 -6.99 7.31
CA LYS A 24 -12.55 -7.79 6.42
C LYS A 24 -11.84 -8.39 5.20
N GLY A 25 -10.51 -8.35 5.17
CA GLY A 25 -9.68 -9.04 4.18
C GLY A 25 -9.23 -8.22 2.97
N GLN A 26 -9.86 -7.07 2.69
CA GLN A 26 -9.38 -6.11 1.69
C GLN A 26 -8.67 -4.94 2.40
N CYS A 27 -7.43 -5.19 2.80
CA CYS A 27 -6.60 -4.20 3.48
C CYS A 27 -5.18 -4.10 2.93
N ASP A 28 -4.86 -4.83 1.86
CA ASP A 28 -3.55 -4.74 1.23
C ASP A 28 -3.57 -3.63 0.17
N ILE A 29 -2.48 -2.88 0.10
CA ILE A 29 -2.33 -1.70 -0.75
C ILE A 29 -1.02 -1.76 -1.53
N MET A 30 -1.03 -1.13 -2.70
CA MET A 30 0.13 -0.98 -3.58
C MET A 30 0.52 0.51 -3.67
N LEU A 31 1.80 0.79 -3.52
CA LEU A 31 2.40 2.12 -3.59
C LEU A 31 3.54 2.13 -4.61
N PRO A 32 3.91 3.29 -5.18
CA PRO A 32 5.17 3.40 -5.90
C PRO A 32 6.35 3.22 -4.93
N SER A 33 7.37 2.45 -5.32
CA SER A 33 8.59 2.25 -4.52
C SER A 33 9.47 3.49 -4.45
N GLY A 34 9.38 4.37 -5.45
CA GLY A 34 10.24 5.56 -5.58
C GLY A 34 11.69 5.23 -5.96
N ASP A 35 11.98 3.97 -6.29
CA ASP A 35 13.27 3.54 -6.80
C ASP A 35 13.29 3.63 -8.33
N ASP A 36 14.14 4.49 -8.87
CA ASP A 36 14.31 4.71 -10.32
C ASP A 36 15.33 3.75 -10.95
N SER A 37 15.91 2.81 -10.18
CA SER A 37 16.84 1.84 -10.74
C SER A 37 16.13 0.81 -11.62
N MET A 38 16.72 0.53 -12.78
CA MET A 38 16.12 -0.36 -13.80
C MET A 38 15.91 -1.80 -13.32
N ASP A 39 16.61 -2.20 -12.27
CA ASP A 39 16.58 -3.56 -11.71
C ASP A 39 15.70 -3.67 -10.46
N SER A 40 15.16 -2.56 -9.96
CA SER A 40 14.33 -2.53 -8.75
C SER A 40 12.85 -2.61 -9.10
N HIS A 41 12.08 -3.19 -8.19
CA HIS A 41 10.65 -3.34 -8.39
C HIS A 41 9.94 -1.99 -8.23
N PRO A 42 9.06 -1.61 -9.17
CA PRO A 42 8.44 -0.28 -9.18
C PRO A 42 7.41 -0.06 -8.06
N TYR A 43 7.05 -1.11 -7.32
CA TYR A 43 5.98 -1.05 -6.33
C TYR A 43 6.42 -1.50 -4.93
N TRP A 44 5.81 -0.92 -3.92
CA TRP A 44 5.81 -1.41 -2.55
C TRP A 44 4.43 -1.94 -2.19
N TYR A 45 4.41 -2.93 -1.31
CA TYR A 45 3.20 -3.56 -0.82
C TYR A 45 3.11 -3.39 0.70
N ALA A 46 1.92 -3.08 1.18
CA ALA A 46 1.68 -2.94 2.61
C ALA A 46 0.29 -3.44 2.97
N GLN A 47 0.12 -3.89 4.21
CA GLN A 47 -1.19 -4.17 4.78
C GLN A 47 -1.59 -3.06 5.73
N VAL A 48 -2.76 -2.47 5.53
CA VAL A 48 -3.34 -1.46 6.40
C VAL A 48 -3.79 -2.09 7.71
N ILE A 49 -3.14 -1.69 8.80
CA ILE A 49 -3.45 -2.10 10.17
C ILE A 49 -4.52 -1.19 10.79
N CYS A 50 -4.44 0.12 10.52
CA CYS A 50 -5.36 1.11 11.10
C CYS A 50 -5.54 2.30 10.17
N ILE A 51 -6.69 2.97 10.31
CA ILE A 51 -7.02 4.21 9.60
C ILE A 51 -7.30 5.27 10.66
N PHE A 52 -6.53 6.34 10.64
CA PHE A 52 -6.72 7.52 11.48
C PHE A 52 -7.41 8.62 10.68
N HIS A 53 -8.47 9.20 11.24
CA HIS A 53 -9.12 10.39 10.69
C HIS A 53 -8.72 11.60 11.55
N VAL A 54 -7.86 12.46 11.01
CA VAL A 54 -7.29 13.60 11.71
C VAL A 54 -7.92 14.88 11.19
N ASN A 55 -8.44 15.71 12.08
CA ASN A 55 -8.92 17.05 11.72
C ASN A 55 -7.78 18.05 11.90
N LEU A 56 -7.30 18.61 10.79
CA LEU A 56 -6.25 19.62 10.78
C LEU A 56 -6.87 21.02 10.64
N THR A 57 -6.35 21.97 11.42
CA THR A 57 -6.69 23.39 11.32
C THR A 57 -5.43 24.19 11.02
N HIS A 58 -5.43 24.96 9.93
CA HIS A 58 -4.27 25.75 9.51
C HIS A 58 -4.31 27.14 10.17
N GLN A 59 -3.48 27.37 11.19
CA GLN A 59 -3.54 28.57 12.05
C GLN A 59 -3.08 29.93 11.47
N PRO A 60 -2.35 30.07 10.35
CA PRO A 60 -2.02 31.41 9.83
C PRO A 60 -3.05 31.97 8.84
N THR A 61 -4.05 31.19 8.42
CA THR A 61 -5.12 31.65 7.52
C THR A 61 -6.42 31.63 8.32
N ASN A 62 -7.24 32.69 8.26
CA ASN A 62 -8.54 32.79 8.96
C ASN A 62 -9.61 31.76 8.47
N ILE A 63 -9.19 30.62 7.92
CA ILE A 63 -10.02 29.51 7.50
C ILE A 63 -10.30 28.68 8.75
N CYS A 64 -11.42 28.97 9.40
CA CYS A 64 -11.84 28.36 10.66
C CYS A 64 -12.52 26.98 10.49
N THR A 65 -12.38 26.34 9.32
CA THR A 65 -12.98 25.03 9.04
C THR A 65 -11.93 23.93 9.16
N PRO A 66 -12.07 23.00 10.12
CA PRO A 66 -11.20 21.82 10.21
C PRO A 66 -11.28 21.02 8.92
N GLN A 67 -10.14 20.68 8.33
CA GLN A 67 -10.06 19.78 7.19
C GLN A 67 -9.77 18.37 7.71
N GLN A 68 -10.62 17.41 7.36
CA GLN A 68 -10.37 16.01 7.68
C GLN A 68 -9.34 15.43 6.71
N HIS A 69 -8.32 14.79 7.25
CA HIS A 69 -7.30 14.04 6.54
C HIS A 69 -7.27 12.61 7.08
N ASP A 70 -7.06 11.67 6.18
CA ASP A 70 -6.92 10.26 6.53
C ASP A 70 -5.43 9.89 6.55
N VAL A 71 -5.02 9.09 7.52
CA VAL A 71 -3.65 8.57 7.63
C VAL A 71 -3.72 7.06 7.88
N LEU A 72 -3.01 6.29 7.07
CA LEU A 72 -2.98 4.84 7.17
C LEU A 72 -1.76 4.42 7.99
N LEU A 73 -1.97 3.60 9.03
CA LEU A 73 -0.88 2.83 9.63
C LEU A 73 -0.81 1.49 8.91
N VAL A 74 0.35 1.18 8.37
CA VAL A 74 0.57 0.01 7.53
C VAL A 74 1.68 -0.87 8.09
N ARG A 75 1.63 -2.15 7.75
CA ARG A 75 2.71 -3.11 7.93
C ARG A 75 3.32 -3.40 6.57
N TRP A 76 4.61 -3.19 6.43
CA TRP A 76 5.29 -3.34 5.15
C TRP A 76 5.52 -4.80 4.78
N LEU A 77 5.43 -5.09 3.49
CA LEU A 77 5.89 -6.35 2.91
C LEU A 77 7.15 -6.08 2.09
N ALA A 78 8.22 -6.81 2.39
CA ALA A 78 9.45 -6.82 1.62
C ALA A 78 9.25 -7.67 0.36
N GLN A 79 9.79 -7.20 -0.75
CA GLN A 79 9.93 -8.02 -1.92
C GLN A 79 10.88 -9.19 -1.63
N GLU A 80 10.51 -10.39 -2.05
CA GLU A 80 11.41 -11.53 -2.04
C GLU A 80 12.20 -11.52 -3.35
N ASP A 81 13.52 -11.54 -3.26
CA ASP A 81 14.40 -11.70 -4.43
C ASP A 81 14.14 -13.07 -5.05
N THR A 82 13.24 -13.13 -6.02
CA THR A 82 13.11 -14.30 -6.88
C THR A 82 14.33 -14.33 -7.82
N ASN A 83 15.44 -14.85 -7.32
CA ASN A 83 16.52 -15.37 -8.15
C ASN A 83 15.93 -16.50 -9.00
N SER A 84 15.40 -16.14 -10.17
CA SER A 84 14.70 -17.05 -11.05
C SER A 84 15.68 -18.08 -11.60
N THR A 85 15.81 -19.21 -10.91
CA THR A 85 16.42 -20.45 -11.44
C THR A 85 15.43 -21.21 -12.35
N GLY A 86 14.45 -20.51 -12.92
CA GLY A 86 13.39 -21.05 -13.76
C GLY A 86 13.43 -20.49 -15.18
N SER A 87 13.01 -21.31 -16.14
CA SER A 87 12.89 -21.02 -17.57
C SER A 87 12.41 -19.59 -17.88
N GLN A 88 13.17 -18.90 -18.74
CA GLN A 88 12.94 -17.55 -19.28
C GLN A 88 11.58 -17.33 -19.98
N LEU A 89 10.74 -18.37 -20.06
CA LEU A 89 9.43 -18.36 -20.70
C LEU A 89 8.29 -17.87 -19.80
N PHE A 90 8.49 -17.78 -18.48
CA PHE A 90 7.46 -17.32 -17.54
C PHE A 90 8.06 -16.31 -16.56
N GLN A 91 7.56 -15.07 -16.58
CA GLN A 91 7.79 -14.14 -15.48
C GLN A 91 6.96 -14.62 -14.28
N PRO A 92 7.58 -14.98 -13.15
CA PRO A 92 6.84 -15.33 -11.95
C PRO A 92 6.06 -14.13 -11.43
N LEU A 93 4.91 -14.38 -10.79
CA LEU A 93 4.20 -13.35 -10.02
C LEU A 93 5.13 -12.77 -8.94
N ASP A 94 4.97 -11.49 -8.65
CA ASP A 94 5.68 -10.82 -7.56
C ASP A 94 5.46 -11.58 -6.25
N ARG A 95 6.56 -11.83 -5.54
CA ARG A 95 6.54 -12.46 -4.22
C ARG A 95 6.93 -11.45 -3.18
N VAL A 96 6.13 -11.41 -2.14
CA VAL A 96 6.31 -10.50 -1.01
C VAL A 96 6.20 -11.27 0.29
N SER A 97 6.96 -10.86 1.27
CA SER A 97 7.01 -11.44 2.60
C SER A 97 6.93 -10.35 3.65
N TRP A 98 6.47 -10.67 4.85
CA TRP A 98 6.43 -9.69 5.93
C TRP A 98 7.84 -9.21 6.27
N VAL A 99 8.03 -7.89 6.39
CA VAL A 99 9.24 -7.35 7.00
C VAL A 99 9.31 -7.86 8.44
N SER A 100 10.48 -8.40 8.83
CA SER A 100 10.71 -8.94 10.17
C SER A 100 10.41 -7.89 11.25
N GLY A 101 9.70 -8.30 12.30
CA GLY A 101 9.27 -7.39 13.39
C GLY A 101 10.41 -6.84 14.24
N ASP A 102 11.63 -7.40 14.11
CA ASP A 102 12.83 -6.91 14.78
C ASP A 102 13.43 -5.67 14.09
N ASN A 103 12.98 -5.34 12.88
CA ASN A 103 13.29 -4.06 12.25
C ASN A 103 12.29 -3.00 12.74
N GLU A 104 12.81 -1.88 13.25
CA GLU A 104 12.01 -0.71 13.62
C GLU A 104 11.17 -0.18 12.44
N ASP A 105 11.56 -0.53 11.20
CA ASP A 105 10.90 -0.14 9.95
C ASP A 105 9.78 -1.08 9.48
N GLY A 106 9.35 -2.07 10.29
CA GLY A 106 8.31 -3.03 9.89
C GLY A 106 6.91 -2.42 9.69
N ASN A 107 6.66 -1.26 10.29
CA ASN A 107 5.41 -0.51 10.14
C ASN A 107 5.69 0.93 9.66
N GLY A 108 4.69 1.57 9.05
CA GLY A 108 4.82 2.94 8.58
C GLY A 108 3.50 3.70 8.53
N PHE A 109 3.60 5.01 8.37
CA PHE A 109 2.44 5.87 8.08
C PHE A 109 2.42 6.21 6.59
N VAL A 110 1.23 6.12 6.00
CA VAL A 110 0.99 6.36 4.57
C VAL A 110 -0.15 7.35 4.42
N ASP A 111 0.04 8.32 3.53
CA ASP A 111 -1.06 9.16 3.02
C ASP A 111 -1.86 8.33 1.99
N PRO A 112 -3.19 8.18 2.14
CA PRO A 112 -4.03 7.50 1.15
C PRO A 112 -3.87 8.04 -0.28
N SER A 113 -3.47 9.30 -0.44
CA SER A 113 -3.27 9.91 -1.77
C SER A 113 -2.08 9.34 -2.54
N SER A 114 -1.10 8.74 -1.84
CA SER A 114 0.06 8.06 -2.43
C SER A 114 -0.20 6.60 -2.79
N VAL A 115 -1.38 6.07 -2.44
CA VAL A 115 -1.75 4.69 -2.75
C VAL A 115 -2.25 4.61 -4.19
N ILE A 116 -1.70 3.67 -4.97
CA ILE A 116 -2.12 3.45 -6.36
C ILE A 116 -3.49 2.78 -6.38
N CYS A 117 -3.63 1.69 -5.63
CA CYS A 117 -4.87 0.93 -5.50
C CYS A 117 -4.76 -0.04 -4.32
N SER A 118 -5.90 -0.63 -3.96
CA SER A 118 -5.93 -1.86 -3.18
C SER A 118 -5.46 -3.04 -4.02
N CYS A 119 -4.88 -4.04 -3.38
CA CYS A 119 -4.45 -5.26 -4.04
C CYS A 119 -4.93 -6.50 -3.28
N HIS A 120 -4.89 -7.65 -3.96
CA HIS A 120 -5.21 -8.94 -3.36
C HIS A 120 -3.96 -9.81 -3.36
N LEU A 121 -3.40 -10.04 -2.17
CA LEU A 121 -2.26 -10.94 -2.00
C LEU A 121 -2.77 -12.37 -1.83
N VAL A 122 -2.25 -13.28 -2.66
CA VAL A 122 -2.58 -14.71 -2.59
C VAL A 122 -1.45 -15.45 -1.88
N PRO A 123 -1.74 -16.28 -0.86
CA PRO A 123 -0.71 -17.05 -0.18
C PRO A 123 0.07 -17.97 -1.14
N CYS A 124 1.39 -17.99 -1.00
CA CYS A 124 2.23 -18.94 -1.72
C CYS A 124 2.23 -20.29 -0.99
N PHE A 125 1.23 -21.14 -1.24
CA PHE A 125 1.08 -22.43 -0.55
C PHE A 125 2.26 -23.40 -0.71
N ASN A 126 3.10 -23.20 -1.73
CA ASN A 126 4.29 -24.03 -1.94
C ASN A 126 5.47 -23.64 -1.02
N SER A 127 5.41 -22.48 -0.37
CA SER A 127 6.51 -21.93 0.43
C SER A 127 6.36 -22.11 1.95
N GLY A 128 5.21 -22.62 2.43
CA GLY A 128 4.97 -22.95 3.84
C GLY A 128 4.01 -22.01 4.57
#